data_AF-A0AAW8KZ63-F1
#
_entry.id   AF-A0AAW8KZ63-F1
#
_cell.length_a   1.000
_cell.length_b   1.000
_cell.length_c   1.000
_cell.angle_alpha   90.00
_cell.angle_beta   90.00
_cell.angle_gamma   90.00
#
_symmetry.space_group_name_H-M   'P 1'
#
loop_
_entity.id
_entity.type
_entity.pdbx_description
1 polymer ?
#
loop_
_entity_poly.entity_id
_entity_poly.type
_entity_poly.pdbx_seq_one_letter_code
_entity_poly.pdbx_strand_id
1 'polypeptide(L)'
;MLKIFYQNPLYSPQFSNFSVALIRISVGLFFLTTGYNKLFVEKNQQIMLDTIIHAGIPFPEFMAVFVSLCEFVLGLLLTIGLFTQLSCL
;
A
#
# COMPACT_ATOMS: atom_id res chain seq x y z
N MET A 1 21.48 -16.68 28.28
CA MET A 1 20.14 -16.51 27.68
C MET A 1 20.05 -15.32 26.71
N LEU A 2 20.58 -14.13 27.03
CA LEU A 2 20.56 -12.97 26.11
C LEU A 2 21.39 -13.11 24.81
N LYS A 3 22.50 -13.86 24.81
CA LYS A 3 23.38 -14.00 23.63
C LYS A 3 22.71 -14.65 22.41
N ILE A 4 21.74 -15.55 22.64
CA ILE A 4 21.01 -16.24 21.56
C ILE A 4 20.14 -15.27 20.75
N PHE A 5 19.59 -14.24 21.40
CA PHE A 5 18.75 -13.24 20.72
C PHE A 5 19.58 -12.26 19.88
N TYR A 6 20.78 -11.90 20.37
CA TYR A 6 21.66 -10.94 19.71
C TYR A 6 22.54 -11.55 18.60
N GLN A 7 22.86 -12.84 18.68
CA GLN A 7 23.58 -13.58 17.63
C GLN A 7 22.64 -14.28 16.63
N ASN A 8 21.36 -13.90 16.59
CA ASN A 8 20.41 -14.49 15.67
C ASN A 8 20.65 -13.93 14.25
N PRO A 9 20.98 -14.76 13.25
CA PRO A 9 21.24 -14.30 11.88
C PRO A 9 20.05 -13.56 11.24
N LEU A 10 18.83 -13.79 11.75
CA LEU A 10 17.61 -13.08 11.36
C LEU A 10 17.62 -11.59 11.76
N TYR A 11 18.44 -11.19 12.73
CA TYR A 11 18.57 -9.79 13.16
C TYR A 11 19.73 -9.05 12.47
N SER A 12 20.36 -9.69 11.47
CA SER A 12 21.37 -9.02 10.65
C SER A 12 20.76 -7.83 9.87
N PRO A 13 21.48 -6.72 9.72
CA PRO A 13 20.96 -5.53 9.03
C PRO A 13 20.56 -5.84 7.59
N GLN A 14 21.25 -6.78 6.93
CA GLN A 14 20.90 -7.22 5.58
C GLN A 14 19.52 -7.92 5.54
N PHE A 15 19.25 -8.82 6.48
CA PHE A 15 17.97 -9.54 6.54
C PHE A 15 16.82 -8.61 6.93
N SER A 16 17.07 -7.64 7.83
CA SER A 16 16.12 -6.60 8.18
C SER A 16 15.74 -5.74 6.97
N ASN A 17 16.74 -5.24 6.23
CA ASN A 17 16.51 -4.43 5.03
C ASN A 17 15.78 -5.21 3.92
N PHE A 18 16.14 -6.48 3.72
CA PHE A 18 15.45 -7.35 2.78
C PHE A 18 13.98 -7.57 3.17
N SER A 19 13.71 -7.81 4.45
CA SER A 19 12.35 -7.97 4.96
C SER A 19 11.51 -6.71 4.76
N VAL A 20 12.08 -5.53 5.04
CA VAL A 20 11.42 -4.23 4.80
C VAL A 20 11.12 -4.04 3.30
N ALA A 21 12.06 -4.38 2.42
CA ALA A 21 11.85 -4.31 0.97
C ALA A 21 10.71 -5.25 0.52
N LEU A 22 10.65 -6.48 1.03
CA LEU A 22 9.58 -7.42 0.72
C LEU A 22 8.21 -6.93 1.20
N ILE A 23 8.13 -6.43 2.43
CA ILE A 23 6.88 -5.87 2.98
C ILE A 23 6.41 -4.70 2.10
N ARG A 24 7.33 -3.79 1.76
CA ARG A 24 7.04 -2.64 0.92
C ARG A 24 6.49 -3.05 -0.45
N ILE A 25 7.16 -3.96 -1.14
CA ILE A 25 6.72 -4.44 -2.45
C ILE A 25 5.35 -5.13 -2.33
N SER A 26 5.16 -5.96 -1.32
CA SER A 26 3.91 -6.69 -1.11
C SER A 26 2.73 -5.74 -0.86
N VAL A 27 2.89 -4.79 0.06
CA VAL A 27 1.86 -3.80 0.38
C VAL A 27 1.62 -2.85 -0.79
N GLY A 28 2.67 -2.41 -1.47
CA GLY A 28 2.57 -1.57 -2.66
C GLY A 28 1.80 -2.26 -3.78
N LEU A 29 2.11 -3.51 -4.09
CA LEU A 29 1.40 -4.30 -5.10
C LEU A 29 -0.06 -4.56 -4.71
N PHE A 30 -0.34 -4.76 -3.42
CA PHE A 30 -1.70 -4.88 -2.93
C PHE A 30 -2.52 -3.63 -3.28
N PHE A 31 -2.06 -2.44 -2.87
CA PHE A 31 -2.78 -1.20 -3.17
C PHE A 31 -2.83 -0.86 -4.67
N LEU A 32 -1.75 -1.13 -5.40
CA LEU A 32 -1.72 -0.98 -6.86
C LEU A 32 -2.83 -1.80 -7.51
N THR A 33 -2.91 -3.09 -7.18
CA THR A 33 -3.87 -4.00 -7.82
C THR A 33 -5.30 -3.74 -7.37
N THR A 34 -5.54 -3.39 -6.10
CA THR A 34 -6.88 -3.02 -5.63
C THR A 34 -7.34 -1.70 -6.24
N GLY A 35 -6.47 -0.69 -6.28
CA GLY A 35 -6.76 0.61 -6.89
C GLY A 35 -7.02 0.49 -8.39
N TYR A 36 -6.21 -0.29 -9.11
CA TYR A 36 -6.43 -0.60 -10.53
C TYR A 36 -7.82 -1.22 -10.75
N ASN A 37 -8.17 -2.24 -9.97
CA ASN A 37 -9.47 -2.89 -10.09
C ASN A 37 -10.64 -1.92 -9.83
N LYS A 38 -10.50 -1.01 -8.86
CA LYS A 38 -11.53 0.01 -8.58
C LYS A 38 -11.62 1.09 -9.67
N LEU A 39 -10.56 1.35 -10.43
CA LEU A 39 -10.54 2.37 -11.49
C LEU A 39 -10.95 1.85 -12.86
N PHE A 40 -10.62 0.59 -13.20
CA PHE A 40 -10.75 0.08 -14.57
C PHE A 40 -11.76 -1.06 -14.71
N VAL A 41 -12.30 -1.60 -13.62
CA VAL A 41 -13.33 -2.65 -13.66
C VAL A 41 -14.66 -2.05 -13.21
N GLU A 42 -15.60 -1.92 -14.15
CA GLU A 42 -16.91 -1.28 -13.91
C GLU A 42 -17.66 -1.87 -12.70
N LYS A 43 -17.65 -3.20 -12.56
CA LYS A 43 -18.27 -3.87 -11.41
C LYS A 43 -17.70 -3.37 -10.07
N ASN A 44 -16.39 -3.16 -10.00
CA ASN A 44 -15.71 -2.75 -8.78
C ASN A 44 -15.80 -1.24 -8.54
N GLN A 45 -15.97 -0.44 -9.59
CA GLN A 45 -16.29 0.99 -9.46
C GLN A 45 -17.62 1.16 -8.71
N GLN A 46 -18.65 0.40 -9.09
CA GLN A 46 -19.97 0.47 -8.43
C GLN A 46 -19.88 0.03 -6.95
N ILE A 47 -19.16 -1.06 -6.66
CA ILE A 47 -18.94 -1.50 -5.27
C ILE A 47 -18.23 -0.42 -4.44
N MET A 48 -17.24 0.27 -5.03
CA MET A 48 -16.54 1.36 -4.36
C MET A 48 -17.48 2.56 -4.13
N LEU A 49 -18.28 2.93 -5.13
CA LEU A 49 -19.28 3.99 -5.00
C LEU A 49 -20.26 3.70 -3.86
N ASP A 50 -20.85 2.50 -3.83
CA ASP A 50 -21.76 2.06 -2.77
C ASP A 50 -21.09 2.13 -1.40
N THR A 51 -19.81 1.73 -1.32
CA THR A 51 -19.03 1.80 -0.07
C THR A 51 -18.88 3.25 0.42
N ILE A 52 -18.59 4.19 -0.48
CA ILE A 52 -18.43 5.61 -0.15
C ILE A 52 -19.79 6.23 0.25
N ILE A 53 -20.88 5.85 -0.42
CA ILE A 53 -22.26 6.26 -0.06
C ILE A 53 -22.62 5.74 1.34
N HIS A 54 -22.40 4.46 1.60
CA HIS A 54 -22.67 3.85 2.91
C HIS A 54 -21.80 4.42 4.02
N ALA A 55 -20.58 4.85 3.72
CA ALA A 55 -19.70 5.54 4.66
C ALA A 55 -20.16 6.99 4.96
N GLY A 56 -21.16 7.52 4.25
CA GLY A 56 -21.67 8.88 4.46
C GLY A 56 -20.71 9.97 3.98
N ILE A 57 -19.80 9.64 3.05
CA ILE A 57 -18.80 10.58 2.54
C ILE A 57 -19.45 11.53 1.53
N PRO A 58 -19.25 12.85 1.64
CA PRO A 58 -19.80 13.82 0.70
C PRO A 58 -19.18 13.68 -0.70
N PHE A 59 -19.96 13.98 -1.74
CA PHE A 59 -19.57 13.86 -3.15
C PHE A 59 -19.06 12.46 -3.53
N PRO A 60 -19.89 11.41 -3.39
CA PRO A 60 -19.45 10.02 -3.47
C PRO A 60 -18.86 9.64 -4.83
N GLU A 61 -19.39 10.15 -5.94
CA GLU A 61 -18.88 9.88 -7.29
C GLU A 61 -17.44 10.37 -7.47
N PHE A 62 -17.16 11.58 -6.99
CA PHE A 62 -15.81 12.14 -7.03
C PHE A 62 -14.88 11.41 -6.05
N MET A 63 -15.34 11.16 -4.82
CA MET A 63 -14.51 10.51 -3.80
C MET A 63 -14.18 9.05 -4.11
N ALA A 64 -15.09 8.30 -4.72
CA ALA A 64 -14.83 6.94 -5.16
C ALA A 64 -13.67 6.88 -6.15
N VAL A 65 -13.64 7.78 -7.13
CA VAL A 65 -12.56 7.89 -8.11
C VAL A 65 -11.27 8.41 -7.47
N PHE A 66 -11.36 9.47 -6.65
CA PHE A 66 -10.20 10.07 -6.00
C PHE A 66 -9.47 9.09 -5.07
N VAL A 67 -10.20 8.38 -4.21
CA VAL A 67 -9.61 7.38 -3.29
C VAL A 67 -8.98 6.23 -4.07
N SER A 68 -9.66 5.72 -5.10
CA SER A 68 -9.14 4.64 -5.94
C SER A 68 -7.88 5.06 -6.71
N LEU A 69 -7.82 6.32 -7.16
CA LEU A 69 -6.64 6.90 -7.79
C LEU A 69 -5.48 7.03 -6.80
N CYS A 70 -5.75 7.50 -5.58
CA CYS A 70 -4.76 7.55 -4.52
C CYS A 70 -4.20 6.16 -4.19
N GLU A 71 -5.06 5.15 -4.03
CA GLU A 71 -4.62 3.76 -3.82
C GLU A 71 -3.72 3.26 -4.95
N PHE A 72 -4.10 3.49 -6.20
CA PHE A 72 -3.33 3.05 -7.36
C PHE A 72 -1.97 3.75 -7.46
N VAL A 73 -1.95 5.09 -7.41
CA VAL A 73 -0.74 5.89 -7.59
C VAL A 73 0.20 5.72 -6.40
N LEU A 74 -0.31 5.81 -5.17
CA LEU A 74 0.53 5.63 -3.97
C LEU A 74 1.00 4.18 -3.83
N GLY A 75 0.18 3.20 -4.23
CA GLY A 75 0.60 1.79 -4.30
C GLY A 75 1.76 1.58 -5.28
N LEU A 76 1.71 2.21 -6.46
CA LEU A 76 2.80 2.20 -7.43
C LEU A 76 4.08 2.83 -6.86
N LEU A 77 3.97 4.04 -6.30
CA LEU A 77 5.09 4.77 -5.71
C LEU A 77 5.74 3.97 -4.56
N LEU A 78 4.92 3.37 -3.70
CA LEU A 78 5.38 2.53 -2.60
C LEU A 78 6.11 1.29 -3.12
N THR A 79 5.57 0.62 -4.14
CA THR A 79 6.19 -0.57 -4.76
C THR A 79 7.59 -0.26 -5.28
N ILE A 80 7.75 0.86 -6.00
CA ILE A 80 9.03 1.33 -6.56
C ILE A 80 9.98 1.77 -5.43
N GLY A 81 9.45 2.17 -4.27
CA GLY A 81 10.23 2.73 -3.18
C GLY A 81 10.57 4.20 -3.38
N LEU A 82 9.79 4.92 -4.19
CA LEU A 82 9.93 6.36 -4.33
C LEU A 82 9.53 7.02 -3.00
N PHE A 83 10.24 8.08 -2.60
CA PHE A 83 10.05 8.80 -1.33
C PHE A 83 10.31 8.02 -0.03
N THR A 84 10.62 6.71 -0.04
CA THR A 84 10.97 5.99 1.20
C THR A 84 12.33 6.40 1.79
N GLN A 85 13.13 7.14 1.04
CA GLN A 85 14.44 7.67 1.47
C GLN A 85 14.36 9.09 2.07
N LEU A 86 13.23 9.80 1.91
CA LEU A 86 13.09 11.15 2.49
C LEU A 86 13.03 11.12 4.03
N SER A 87 12.66 9.99 4.63
CA SER A 87 12.65 9.80 6.08
C SER A 87 14.04 9.62 6.70
N CYS A 88 15.12 9.64 5.91
CA CYS A 88 16.50 9.45 6.34
C CYS A 88 17.32 10.77 6.37
N LEU A 89 16.68 11.91 6.05
CA LEU A 89 17.22 13.26 6.19
C LEU A 89 16.74 13.89 7.50
#